data_AF-A0A2H5E1A2-F1
#
_entry.id   AF-A0A2H5E1A2-F1
#
_cell.length_a   1.000
_cell.length_b   1.000
_cell.length_c   1.000
_cell.angle_alpha   90.00
_cell.angle_beta   90.00
_cell.angle_gamma   90.00
#
_symmetry.space_group_name_H-M   'P 1'
#
loop_
_entity.id
_entity.type
_entity.pdbx_description
1 polymer ?
#
loop_
_entity_poly.entity_id
_entity_poly.type
_entity_poly.pdbx_seq_one_letter_code
_entity_poly.pdbx_strand_id
1 'polypeptide(L)'
;MLHQSIALPRDLPRPQEQILVNITPQETRVAVLEEGIVQELHVERAASRGIVGNIYLGQVKRVLPGMQSAFIEIGLERAAFLHIADVLEQRQHPTEPQRIEKMLFEGQTVLVQVIKDPIGTKGARLSTQISLAGRFLVHLPQEEHIGVSQKIESDTERHSLKARLEKLLPAGSPKGYIIRTSAETARDDELAADIDYLSKLWSDIQQKSKTLPAQSVLYEDLPLAVRVLRDMVSGYTEKVLVDSNENYSRMVEFAEQYVQIAVDKIERYAGERPLFEMHGIETEIDKALARRVNLKFGGYLIIDQTEAMTTIDVNTGGFVGNRNFDETIFKTNLEATQVIARQLRLRNLGGIVIVDFIDMDSDEHQAAVLAELAKAMARDRTRVTLNGFTSLGLVEITRKRTRESLAHVLCEPCPTCQGRGEIKTAQTVCYEVQREIVREARQYDAKGYRILAAQSVIDMFLDEESQSLAMLVDFIGKPVSLSVEASYTQEQFDVVLL
;
A
#
# COMPACT_ATOMS: atom_id res chain seq x y z
N MET A 1 -20.67 13.23 24.98
CA MET A 1 -19.25 13.42 25.33
C MET A 1 -18.46 13.11 24.08
N LEU A 2 -17.60 14.01 23.62
CA LEU A 2 -16.78 13.79 22.43
C LEU A 2 -15.89 12.57 22.69
N HIS A 3 -15.91 11.57 21.80
CA HIS A 3 -15.02 10.41 21.86
C HIS A 3 -13.57 10.93 21.90
N GLN A 4 -12.96 10.86 23.09
CA GLN A 4 -11.62 11.37 23.31
C GLN A 4 -10.65 10.33 22.74
N SER A 5 -9.79 10.74 21.81
CA SER A 5 -8.77 9.86 21.27
C SER A 5 -7.85 9.38 22.40
N ILE A 6 -7.57 8.08 22.40
CA ILE A 6 -6.67 7.46 23.37
C ILE A 6 -5.25 7.72 22.89
N ALA A 7 -4.46 8.39 23.72
CA ALA A 7 -3.06 8.67 23.41
C ALA A 7 -2.28 7.36 23.36
N LEU A 8 -1.60 7.11 22.25
CA LEU A 8 -0.69 5.98 22.13
C LEU A 8 0.59 6.27 22.94
N PRO A 9 1.07 5.32 23.75
CA PRO A 9 2.31 5.50 24.50
C PRO A 9 3.49 5.74 23.54
N ARG A 10 4.32 6.75 23.86
CA ARG A 10 5.56 7.05 23.14
C ARG A 10 6.73 6.28 23.76
N ASP A 11 7.75 5.98 22.97
CA ASP A 11 9.03 5.41 23.42
C ASP A 11 8.95 4.04 24.11
N LEU A 12 8.02 3.18 23.68
CA LEU A 12 8.02 1.79 24.12
C LEU A 12 9.26 1.05 23.59
N PRO A 13 9.92 0.21 24.42
CA PRO A 13 10.98 -0.66 23.94
C PRO A 13 10.43 -1.58 22.85
N ARG A 14 11.11 -1.58 21.70
CA ARG A 14 10.80 -2.48 20.60
C ARG A 14 11.57 -3.78 20.78
N PRO A 15 10.94 -4.94 20.50
CA PRO A 15 11.67 -6.19 20.40
C PRO A 15 12.74 -6.11 19.30
N GLN A 16 13.74 -6.98 19.37
CA GLN A 16 14.74 -7.07 18.32
C GLN A 16 14.08 -7.44 16.99
N GLU A 17 14.47 -6.71 15.95
CA GLU A 17 13.91 -6.85 14.60
C GLU A 17 14.92 -7.55 13.68
N GLN A 18 14.44 -8.49 12.88
CA GLN A 18 15.17 -9.07 11.75
C GLN A 18 14.45 -8.71 10.46
N ILE A 19 15.20 -8.27 9.46
CA ILE A 19 14.67 -7.89 8.16
C ILE A 19 15.14 -8.93 7.15
N LEU A 20 14.20 -9.52 6.41
CA LEU A 20 14.48 -10.48 5.35
C LEU A 20 14.18 -9.83 4.01
N VAL A 21 15.14 -9.86 3.08
CA VAL A 21 15.04 -9.30 1.74
C VAL A 21 15.19 -10.42 0.74
N ASN A 22 14.07 -10.81 0.12
CA ASN A 22 14.00 -11.81 -0.94
C ASN A 22 13.87 -11.12 -2.29
N ILE A 23 14.78 -11.42 -3.22
CA ILE A 23 14.83 -10.73 -4.50
C ILE A 23 14.79 -11.74 -5.64
N THR A 24 13.83 -11.55 -6.53
CA THR A 24 13.72 -12.25 -7.81
C THR A 24 13.77 -11.24 -8.96
N PRO A 25 14.01 -11.66 -10.22
CA PRO A 25 13.95 -10.74 -11.36
C PRO A 25 12.62 -10.00 -11.51
N GLN A 26 11.51 -10.60 -11.07
CA GLN A 26 10.16 -10.09 -11.25
C GLN A 26 9.71 -9.21 -10.08
N GLU A 27 10.12 -9.54 -8.85
CA GLU A 27 9.71 -8.83 -7.64
C GLU A 27 10.74 -8.86 -6.53
N THR A 28 10.69 -7.84 -5.69
CA THR A 28 11.40 -7.76 -4.41
C THR A 28 10.38 -7.84 -3.28
N ARG A 29 10.64 -8.72 -2.31
CA ARG A 29 9.82 -8.91 -1.11
C ARG A 29 10.66 -8.66 0.13
N VAL A 30 10.10 -7.91 1.08
CA VAL A 30 10.75 -7.60 2.36
C VAL A 30 9.81 -7.97 3.50
N ALA A 31 10.29 -8.81 4.42
CA ALA A 31 9.58 -9.17 5.64
C ALA A 31 10.31 -8.61 6.87
N VAL A 32 9.57 -8.06 7.82
CA VAL A 32 10.10 -7.67 9.14
C VAL A 32 9.57 -8.62 10.18
N LEU A 33 10.49 -9.22 10.92
CA LEU A 33 10.21 -10.15 12.00
C LEU A 33 10.56 -9.48 13.32
N GLU A 34 9.65 -9.60 14.29
CA GLU A 34 9.90 -9.29 15.71
C GLU A 34 9.87 -10.64 16.46
N GLU A 35 10.95 -11.00 17.15
CA GLU A 35 11.06 -12.29 17.89
C GLU A 35 10.72 -13.52 17.03
N GLY A 36 11.11 -13.52 15.75
CA GLY A 36 10.85 -14.60 14.80
C GLY A 36 9.43 -14.62 14.22
N ILE A 37 8.56 -13.69 14.59
CA ILE A 37 7.18 -13.58 14.08
C ILE A 37 7.10 -12.44 13.07
N VAL A 38 6.56 -12.71 11.88
CA VAL A 38 6.38 -11.69 10.83
C VAL A 38 5.35 -10.64 11.26
N GLN A 39 5.76 -9.37 11.21
CA GLN A 39 4.95 -8.22 11.59
C GLN A 39 4.57 -7.35 10.40
N GLU A 40 5.47 -7.20 9.43
CA GLU A 40 5.25 -6.39 8.23
C GLU A 40 5.74 -7.14 6.99
N LEU A 41 5.04 -6.92 5.88
CA LEU A 41 5.42 -7.42 4.57
C LEU A 41 5.33 -6.29 3.54
N HIS A 42 6.33 -6.22 2.67
CA HIS A 42 6.44 -5.23 1.61
C HIS A 42 6.77 -5.97 0.32
N VAL A 43 6.00 -5.72 -0.73
CA VAL A 43 6.17 -6.34 -2.05
C VAL A 43 6.26 -5.23 -3.09
N GLU A 44 7.27 -5.28 -3.94
CA GLU A 44 7.47 -4.35 -5.06
C GLU A 44 7.75 -5.15 -6.34
N ARG A 45 6.89 -4.99 -7.35
CA ARG A 45 7.03 -5.63 -8.66
C ARG A 45 7.86 -4.76 -9.60
N ALA A 46 8.83 -5.36 -10.29
CA ALA A 46 9.75 -4.63 -11.17
C ALA A 46 9.02 -3.88 -12.30
N ALA A 47 7.96 -4.47 -12.86
CA ALA A 47 7.18 -3.89 -13.95
C ALA A 47 6.38 -2.64 -13.56
N SER A 48 6.12 -2.44 -12.25
CA SER A 48 5.33 -1.31 -11.74
C SER A 48 6.19 -0.08 -11.40
N ARG A 49 7.50 -0.13 -11.63
CA ARG A 49 8.41 0.95 -11.23
C ARG A 49 8.44 2.05 -12.28
N GLY A 50 7.92 3.21 -11.92
CA GLY A 50 8.05 4.45 -12.69
C GLY A 50 9.44 5.08 -12.53
N ILE A 51 9.66 6.17 -13.25
CA ILE A 51 10.86 7.01 -13.16
C ILE A 51 10.59 8.33 -12.42
N VAL A 52 9.39 8.52 -11.89
CA VAL A 52 9.05 9.68 -11.04
C VAL A 52 10.01 9.76 -9.87
N GLY A 53 10.54 10.96 -9.63
CA GLY A 53 11.53 11.22 -8.60
C GLY A 53 12.98 11.12 -9.08
N ASN A 54 13.25 10.42 -10.18
CA ASN A 54 14.58 10.33 -10.77
C ASN A 54 15.07 11.71 -11.23
N ILE A 55 16.38 11.92 -11.12
CA ILE A 55 17.05 13.17 -11.47
C ILE A 55 18.06 12.90 -12.57
N TYR A 56 17.99 13.71 -13.62
CA TYR A 56 18.82 13.60 -14.81
C TYR A 56 19.55 14.91 -15.07
N LEU A 57 20.69 14.80 -15.73
CA LEU A 57 21.34 15.94 -16.37
C LEU A 57 20.77 16.05 -17.79
N GLY A 58 19.67 16.76 -17.98
CA GLY A 58 19.00 16.85 -19.28
C GLY A 58 19.68 17.79 -20.26
N GLN A 59 19.46 17.59 -21.55
CA GLN A 59 19.87 18.53 -22.61
C GLN A 59 18.65 19.11 -23.33
N VAL A 60 18.57 20.43 -23.41
CA VAL A 60 17.49 21.11 -24.14
C VAL A 60 17.63 20.80 -25.63
N LYS A 61 16.69 20.04 -26.19
CA LYS A 61 16.64 19.72 -27.61
C LYS A 61 16.01 20.84 -28.42
N ARG A 62 14.89 21.36 -27.92
CA ARG A 62 14.09 22.36 -28.62
C ARG A 62 13.29 23.19 -27.64
N VAL A 63 13.26 24.49 -27.86
CA VAL A 63 12.40 25.43 -27.11
C VAL A 63 11.17 25.78 -27.95
N LEU A 64 9.99 25.76 -27.34
CA LEU A 64 8.70 26.01 -27.98
C LEU A 64 7.99 27.20 -27.31
N PRO A 65 8.24 28.44 -27.78
CA PRO A 65 7.63 29.65 -27.22
C PRO A 65 6.09 29.61 -27.23
N GLY A 66 5.48 29.08 -28.29
CA GLY A 66 4.01 29.01 -28.41
C GLY A 66 3.34 28.13 -27.34
N MET A 67 4.09 27.19 -26.74
CA MET A 67 3.61 26.31 -25.66
C MET A 67 4.27 26.63 -24.31
N GLN A 68 5.10 27.69 -24.25
CA GLN A 68 5.89 28.05 -23.07
C GLN A 68 6.60 26.85 -22.44
N SER A 69 7.23 26.03 -23.29
CA SER A 69 7.81 24.74 -22.88
C SER A 69 9.06 24.39 -23.69
N ALA A 70 9.84 23.43 -23.20
CA ALA A 70 11.01 22.88 -23.87
C ALA A 70 10.99 21.35 -23.86
N PHE A 71 11.50 20.74 -24.93
CA PHE A 71 11.80 19.32 -24.97
C PHE A 71 13.23 19.08 -24.49
N ILE A 72 13.37 18.17 -23.54
CA ILE A 72 14.63 17.84 -22.87
C ILE A 72 14.95 16.37 -23.15
N GLU A 73 16.13 16.11 -23.70
CA GLU A 73 16.67 14.76 -23.81
C GLU A 73 17.28 14.35 -22.47
N ILE A 74 16.83 13.21 -21.95
CA ILE A 74 17.27 12.64 -20.67
C ILE A 74 17.77 11.19 -20.82
N GLY A 75 18.11 10.78 -22.05
CA GLY A 75 18.61 9.44 -22.35
C GLY A 75 17.54 8.35 -22.50
N LEU A 76 16.26 8.74 -22.52
CA LEU A 76 15.13 7.84 -22.80
C LEU A 76 14.77 7.87 -24.29
N GLU A 77 14.02 6.86 -24.76
CA GLU A 77 13.57 6.79 -26.16
C GLU A 77 12.77 8.00 -26.64
N ARG A 78 12.13 8.73 -25.70
CA ARG A 78 11.34 9.92 -25.99
C ARG A 78 11.81 11.10 -25.17
N ALA A 79 11.94 12.24 -25.84
CA ALA A 79 12.23 13.51 -25.18
C ALA A 79 11.15 13.82 -24.14
N ALA A 80 11.62 14.21 -22.96
CA ALA A 80 10.78 14.65 -21.86
C ALA A 80 10.39 16.12 -22.04
N PHE A 81 9.38 16.55 -21.30
CA PHE A 81 8.73 17.85 -21.46
C PHE A 81 8.88 18.69 -20.19
N LEU A 82 9.43 19.89 -20.33
CA LEU A 82 9.58 20.89 -19.26
C LEU A 82 8.73 22.12 -19.58
N HIS A 83 7.76 22.44 -18.71
CA HIS A 83 6.91 23.62 -18.84
C HIS A 83 7.49 24.79 -18.05
N ILE A 84 7.28 26.03 -18.49
CA ILE A 84 7.81 27.23 -17.81
C ILE A 84 7.44 27.30 -16.31
N ALA A 85 6.23 26.90 -15.95
CA ALA A 85 5.77 26.86 -14.56
C ALA A 85 6.54 25.89 -13.65
N ASP A 86 7.31 24.96 -14.24
CA ASP A 86 8.17 24.01 -13.53
C ASP A 86 9.66 24.38 -13.62
N VAL A 87 9.95 25.57 -14.17
CA VAL A 87 11.27 26.20 -14.16
C VAL A 87 11.43 27.04 -12.89
N LEU A 88 12.54 26.89 -12.18
CA LEU A 88 12.77 27.44 -10.85
C LEU A 88 12.61 28.97 -10.82
N GLU A 89 13.20 29.68 -11.77
CA GLU A 89 13.17 31.15 -11.79
C GLU A 89 11.73 31.68 -11.93
N GLN A 90 10.87 31.00 -12.69
CA GLN A 90 9.45 31.37 -12.80
C GLN A 90 8.67 31.05 -11.52
N ARG A 91 9.04 29.99 -10.78
CA ARG A 91 8.43 29.66 -9.48
C ARG A 91 8.80 30.66 -8.40
N GLN A 92 10.03 31.17 -8.41
CA GLN A 92 10.51 32.18 -7.47
C GLN A 92 9.88 33.57 -7.74
N HIS A 93 9.52 33.85 -9.00
CA HIS A 93 8.89 35.11 -9.42
C HIS A 93 7.54 34.88 -10.15
N PRO A 94 6.50 34.35 -9.47
CA PRO A 94 5.26 33.94 -10.11
C PRO A 94 4.45 35.11 -10.70
N THR A 95 4.66 36.33 -10.21
CA THR A 95 3.97 37.55 -10.66
C THR A 95 4.61 38.18 -11.88
N GLU A 96 5.81 37.74 -12.27
CA GLU A 96 6.51 38.24 -13.45
C GLU A 96 6.39 37.18 -14.56
N PRO A 97 5.58 37.40 -15.61
CA PRO A 97 5.44 36.44 -16.69
C PRO A 97 6.72 36.46 -17.52
N GLN A 98 7.61 35.51 -17.23
CA GLN A 98 8.78 35.28 -18.07
C GLN A 98 8.38 34.48 -19.31
N ARG A 99 9.29 34.40 -20.28
CA ARG A 99 9.11 33.58 -21.47
C ARG A 99 10.17 32.50 -21.51
N ILE A 100 9.77 31.29 -21.88
CA ILE A 100 10.67 30.12 -21.86
C ILE A 100 11.93 30.34 -22.70
N GLU A 101 11.83 31.05 -23.83
CA GLU A 101 12.96 31.37 -24.71
C GLU A 101 13.99 32.33 -24.11
N LYS A 102 13.68 32.99 -22.98
CA LYS A 102 14.64 33.79 -22.22
C LYS A 102 15.34 33.00 -21.12
N MET A 103 14.81 31.84 -20.77
CA MET A 103 15.28 31.02 -19.65
C MET A 103 16.10 29.83 -20.16
N LEU A 104 15.69 29.26 -21.30
CA LEU A 104 16.31 28.08 -21.90
C LEU A 104 16.71 28.33 -23.35
N PHE A 105 17.83 27.73 -23.77
CA PHE A 105 18.28 27.73 -25.17
C PHE A 105 18.65 26.30 -25.63
N GLU A 106 18.60 26.06 -26.94
CA GLU A 106 18.91 24.74 -27.51
C GLU A 106 20.37 24.34 -27.26
N GLY A 107 20.59 23.09 -26.86
CA GLY A 107 21.88 22.54 -26.45
C GLY A 107 22.25 22.80 -24.99
N GLN A 108 21.51 23.65 -24.27
CA GLN A 108 21.75 23.91 -22.85
C GLN A 108 21.61 22.64 -22.02
N THR A 109 22.54 22.44 -21.10
CA THR A 109 22.45 21.37 -20.10
C THR A 109 21.69 21.88 -18.88
N VAL A 110 20.73 21.11 -18.38
CA VAL A 110 19.82 21.51 -17.29
C VAL A 110 19.57 20.34 -16.34
N LEU A 111 19.66 20.61 -15.04
CA LEU A 111 19.33 19.63 -14.00
C LEU A 111 17.80 19.52 -13.88
N VAL A 112 17.27 18.31 -14.03
CA VAL A 112 15.82 18.08 -14.08
C VAL A 112 15.42 16.85 -13.27
N GLN A 113 14.28 16.95 -12.59
CA GLN A 113 13.63 15.85 -11.90
C GLN A 113 12.32 15.47 -12.61
N VAL A 114 12.06 14.17 -12.72
CA VAL A 114 10.79 13.68 -13.26
C VAL A 114 9.68 13.84 -12.22
N ILE A 115 8.62 14.56 -12.58
CA ILE A 115 7.43 14.78 -11.74
C ILE A 115 6.20 14.00 -12.22
N LYS A 116 6.20 13.53 -13.48
CA LYS A 116 5.20 12.60 -14.03
C LYS A 116 5.84 11.63 -15.00
N ASP A 117 5.47 10.37 -14.89
CA ASP A 117 5.87 9.31 -15.83
C ASP A 117 5.40 9.61 -17.27
N PRO A 118 6.07 9.02 -18.28
CA PRO A 118 5.59 9.05 -19.65
C PRO A 118 4.24 8.33 -19.78
N ILE A 119 3.33 8.87 -20.59
CA ILE A 119 1.98 8.30 -20.80
C ILE A 119 1.69 8.18 -22.29
N GLY A 120 1.40 6.97 -22.76
CA GLY A 120 0.98 6.72 -24.14
C GLY A 120 2.09 7.06 -25.13
N THR A 121 1.96 8.18 -25.84
CA THR A 121 2.97 8.76 -26.75
C THR A 121 3.71 9.96 -26.16
N LYS A 122 3.26 10.50 -25.03
CA LYS A 122 3.85 11.69 -24.37
C LYS A 122 5.04 11.28 -23.51
N GLY A 123 6.15 12.01 -23.64
CA GLY A 123 7.31 11.87 -22.76
C GLY A 123 7.01 12.29 -21.31
N ALA A 124 7.95 12.02 -20.41
CA ALA A 124 7.84 12.37 -18.99
C ALA A 124 7.73 13.88 -18.78
N ARG A 125 7.06 14.33 -17.71
CA ARG A 125 7.04 15.74 -17.31
C ARG A 125 8.16 16.01 -16.31
N LEU A 126 8.88 17.10 -16.51
CA LEU A 126 10.04 17.49 -15.72
C LEU A 126 9.80 18.75 -14.89
N SER A 127 10.61 18.92 -13.85
CA SER A 127 10.81 20.18 -13.15
C SER A 127 12.30 20.42 -12.90
N THR A 128 12.72 21.68 -12.89
CA THR A 128 14.07 22.08 -12.46
C THR A 128 14.16 22.31 -10.94
N GLN A 129 13.02 22.31 -10.25
CA GLN A 129 12.98 22.29 -8.80
C GLN A 129 13.21 20.85 -8.32
N ILE A 130 14.35 20.64 -7.68
CA ILE A 130 14.75 19.33 -7.17
C ILE A 130 14.15 19.14 -5.78
N SER A 131 13.59 17.95 -5.55
CA SER A 131 13.06 17.52 -4.28
C SER A 131 13.61 16.14 -3.91
N LEU A 132 14.29 16.05 -2.78
CA LEU A 132 14.90 14.81 -2.31
C LEU A 132 14.10 14.27 -1.14
N ALA A 133 13.52 13.09 -1.33
CA ALA A 133 12.67 12.42 -0.37
C ALA A 133 13.50 11.63 0.66
N GLY A 134 13.47 12.07 1.91
CA GLY A 134 13.90 11.27 3.06
C GLY A 134 12.75 10.47 3.65
N ARG A 135 12.97 9.85 4.81
CA ARG A 135 11.90 9.13 5.54
C ARG A 135 10.91 10.12 6.17
N PHE A 136 11.42 11.17 6.81
CA PHE A 136 10.68 12.15 7.59
C PHE A 136 10.70 13.54 6.97
N LEU A 137 11.70 13.83 6.15
CA LEU A 137 11.95 15.13 5.57
C LEU A 137 11.90 15.06 4.04
N VAL A 138 11.66 16.21 3.41
CA VAL A 138 11.97 16.44 2.00
C VAL A 138 12.96 17.57 1.95
N HIS A 139 14.13 17.36 1.35
CA HIS A 139 15.07 18.44 1.11
C HIS A 139 14.78 19.12 -0.22
N LEU A 140 14.68 20.45 -0.19
CA LEU A 140 14.51 21.34 -1.33
C LEU A 140 15.75 22.23 -1.40
N PRO A 141 16.84 21.80 -2.05
CA PRO A 141 18.13 22.49 -1.99
C PRO A 141 18.11 23.92 -2.57
N GLN A 142 17.09 24.25 -3.35
CA GLN A 142 16.90 25.56 -4.00
C GLN A 142 15.95 26.49 -3.22
N GLU A 143 15.51 26.08 -2.02
CA GLU A 143 14.63 26.84 -1.14
C GLU A 143 15.34 27.20 0.17
N GLU A 144 14.89 28.27 0.83
CA GLU A 144 15.49 28.75 2.08
C GLU A 144 14.56 28.67 3.29
N HIS A 145 13.40 28.03 3.15
CA HIS A 145 12.41 27.97 4.23
C HIS A 145 12.07 26.54 4.63
N ILE A 146 11.83 26.36 5.93
CA ILE A 146 11.30 25.12 6.48
C ILE A 146 9.77 25.16 6.42
N GLY A 147 9.21 24.30 5.59
CA GLY A 147 7.78 24.01 5.51
C GLY A 147 7.39 22.84 6.40
N VAL A 148 6.10 22.77 6.74
CA VAL A 148 5.50 21.64 7.45
C VAL A 148 4.32 21.13 6.63
N SER A 149 4.16 19.81 6.53
CA SER A 149 3.07 19.19 5.78
C SER A 149 1.71 19.77 6.18
N GLN A 150 0.89 20.10 5.18
CA GLN A 150 -0.47 20.62 5.40
C GLN A 150 -1.36 19.64 6.19
N LYS A 151 -1.03 18.35 6.17
CA LYS A 151 -1.75 17.29 6.90
C LYS A 151 -1.51 17.28 8.41
N ILE A 152 -0.53 18.03 8.90
CA ILE A 152 -0.35 18.29 10.33
C ILE A 152 -1.25 19.49 10.64
N GLU A 153 -2.39 19.30 11.28
CA GLU A 153 -3.37 20.39 11.49
C GLU A 153 -3.02 21.28 12.68
N SER A 154 -2.37 20.72 13.71
CA SER A 154 -2.08 21.43 14.96
C SER A 154 -0.94 22.45 14.78
N ASP A 155 -1.25 23.73 14.95
CA ASP A 155 -0.25 24.81 14.87
C ASP A 155 0.85 24.66 15.92
N THR A 156 0.51 24.20 17.14
CA THR A 156 1.52 24.00 18.19
C THR A 156 2.53 22.92 17.80
N GLU A 157 2.05 21.83 17.20
CA GLU A 157 2.89 20.75 16.70
C GLU A 157 3.77 21.20 15.52
N ARG A 158 3.20 21.99 14.60
CA ARG A 158 3.98 22.60 13.49
C ARG A 158 5.13 23.44 13.98
N HIS A 159 4.87 24.33 14.94
CA HIS A 159 5.92 25.19 15.52
C HIS A 159 6.98 24.36 16.25
N SER A 160 6.54 23.35 17.01
CA SER A 160 7.45 22.45 17.73
C SER A 160 8.37 21.67 16.77
N LEU A 161 7.81 21.05 15.72
CA LEU A 161 8.57 20.30 14.72
C LEU A 161 9.55 21.21 13.96
N LYS A 162 9.13 22.42 13.60
CA LYS A 162 9.99 23.40 12.93
C LYS A 162 11.17 23.80 13.82
N ALA A 163 10.91 24.19 15.07
CA ALA A 163 11.96 24.57 16.02
C ALA A 163 12.93 23.41 16.30
N ARG A 164 12.41 22.18 16.37
CA ARG A 164 13.19 20.96 16.54
C ARG A 164 14.11 20.70 15.36
N LEU A 165 13.61 20.82 14.13
CA LEU A 165 14.44 20.69 12.92
C LEU A 165 15.50 21.81 12.84
N GLU A 166 15.14 23.06 13.14
CA GLU A 166 16.08 24.19 13.15
C GLU A 166 17.25 23.97 14.11
N LYS A 167 17.01 23.31 15.25
CA LYS A 167 18.04 22.98 16.23
C LYS A 167 18.98 21.87 15.75
N LEU A 168 18.47 20.92 14.96
CA LEU A 168 19.24 19.79 14.44
C LEU A 168 20.07 20.16 13.21
N LEU A 169 19.63 21.17 12.44
CA LEU A 169 20.34 21.62 11.24
C LEU A 169 21.70 22.27 11.59
N PRO A 170 22.80 21.90 10.90
CA PRO A 170 24.09 22.56 11.07
C PRO A 170 24.01 24.07 10.77
N ALA A 171 24.79 24.87 11.48
CA ALA A 171 24.85 26.32 11.26
C ALA A 171 25.29 26.63 9.81
N GLY A 172 24.52 27.45 9.10
CA GLY A 172 24.79 27.82 7.71
C GLY A 172 24.33 26.80 6.65
N SER A 173 23.67 25.71 7.04
CA SER A 173 23.06 24.78 6.09
C SER A 173 21.83 25.39 5.39
N PRO A 174 21.51 24.98 4.15
CA PRO A 174 20.30 25.41 3.46
C PRO A 174 19.06 25.01 4.26
N LYS A 175 18.15 25.96 4.47
CA LYS A 175 16.92 25.75 5.26
C LYS A 175 15.75 25.16 4.47
N GLY A 176 15.94 24.84 3.18
CA GLY A 176 14.91 24.25 2.33
C GLY A 176 14.55 22.84 2.73
N TYR A 177 13.60 22.69 3.64
CA TYR A 177 13.09 21.39 4.08
C TYR A 177 11.58 21.41 4.22
N ILE A 178 10.92 20.28 3.91
CA ILE A 178 9.51 20.05 4.27
C ILE A 178 9.46 18.91 5.28
N ILE A 179 8.90 19.18 6.44
CA ILE A 179 8.61 18.18 7.47
C ILE A 179 7.37 17.38 7.05
N ARG A 180 7.54 16.07 6.82
CA ARG A 180 6.44 15.16 6.44
C ARG A 180 5.59 14.82 7.66
N THR A 181 4.34 14.39 7.42
CA THR A 181 3.44 13.88 8.47
C THR A 181 4.08 12.74 9.28
N SER A 182 4.96 11.94 8.67
CA SER A 182 5.64 10.83 9.36
C SER A 182 6.60 11.31 10.46
N ALA A 183 6.99 12.58 10.45
CA ALA A 183 7.91 13.16 11.43
C ALA A 183 7.26 13.43 12.81
N GLU A 184 5.92 13.42 12.90
CA GLU A 184 5.19 13.64 14.17
C GLU A 184 5.65 12.68 15.28
N THR A 185 6.01 11.44 14.91
CA THR A 185 6.46 10.39 15.83
C THR A 185 7.96 10.13 15.77
N ALA A 186 8.72 10.91 15.00
CA ALA A 186 10.16 10.70 14.82
C ALA A 186 10.97 11.14 16.05
N ARG A 187 12.03 10.41 16.36
CA ARG A 187 13.02 10.79 17.37
C ARG A 187 14.08 11.75 16.80
N ASP A 188 14.86 12.41 17.67
CA ASP A 188 15.86 13.41 17.25
C ASP A 188 16.98 12.79 16.42
N ASP A 189 17.42 11.60 16.84
CA ASP A 189 18.44 10.81 16.14
C ASP A 189 17.97 10.36 14.76
N GLU A 190 16.69 9.99 14.64
CA GLU A 190 16.07 9.64 13.36
C GLU A 190 15.96 10.83 12.40
N LEU A 191 15.61 12.01 12.90
CA LEU A 191 15.59 13.24 12.09
C LEU A 191 17.00 13.65 11.66
N ALA A 192 17.99 13.58 12.56
CA ALA A 192 19.37 13.88 12.25
C ALA A 192 19.94 12.94 11.17
N ALA A 193 19.66 11.64 11.27
CA ALA A 193 20.07 10.67 10.24
C ALA A 193 19.45 10.98 8.87
N ASP A 194 18.19 11.45 8.83
CA ASP A 194 17.52 11.84 7.59
C ASP A 194 18.13 13.12 6.98
N ILE A 195 18.54 14.09 7.81
CA ILE A 195 19.27 15.30 7.38
C ILE A 195 20.63 14.91 6.77
N ASP A 196 21.37 14.04 7.43
CA ASP A 196 22.70 13.58 6.98
C ASP A 196 22.58 12.84 5.64
N TYR A 197 21.59 11.95 5.52
CA TYR A 197 21.26 11.25 4.29
C TYR A 197 21.00 12.23 3.14
N LEU A 198 20.07 13.18 3.34
CA LEU A 198 19.66 14.13 2.32
C LEU A 198 20.80 15.08 1.91
N SER A 199 21.61 15.50 2.87
CA SER A 199 22.76 16.38 2.63
C SER A 199 23.83 15.68 1.78
N LYS A 200 24.17 14.43 2.10
CA LYS A 200 25.11 13.63 1.31
C LYS A 200 24.58 13.37 -0.08
N LEU A 201 23.33 12.91 -0.20
CA LEU A 201 22.68 12.65 -1.48
C LEU A 201 22.70 13.88 -2.39
N TRP A 202 22.41 15.06 -1.85
CA TRP A 202 22.47 16.30 -2.62
C TRP A 202 23.90 16.62 -3.07
N SER A 203 24.89 16.48 -2.19
CA SER A 203 26.30 16.68 -2.53
C SER A 203 26.75 15.76 -3.67
N ASP A 204 26.34 14.49 -3.62
CA ASP A 204 26.64 13.50 -4.66
C ASP A 204 25.98 13.85 -6.01
N ILE A 205 24.73 14.30 -6.00
CA ILE A 205 24.04 14.77 -7.21
C ILE A 205 24.74 16.01 -7.79
N GLN A 206 25.15 16.95 -6.95
CA GLN A 206 25.89 18.14 -7.37
C GLN A 206 27.28 17.82 -7.93
N GLN A 207 27.94 16.80 -7.41
CA GLN A 207 29.22 16.35 -7.95
C GLN A 207 29.02 15.66 -9.30
N LYS A 208 28.08 14.71 -9.38
CA LYS A 208 27.76 13.99 -10.62
C LYS A 208 27.31 14.92 -11.74
N SER A 209 26.54 15.98 -11.43
CA SER A 209 26.10 16.95 -12.44
C SER A 209 27.24 17.76 -13.07
N LYS A 210 28.40 17.84 -12.41
CA LYS A 210 29.60 18.52 -12.92
C LYS A 210 30.54 17.59 -13.68
N THR A 211 30.49 16.28 -13.41
CA THR A 211 31.46 15.32 -13.93
C THR A 211 30.90 14.43 -15.04
N LEU A 212 29.59 14.15 -15.03
CA LEU A 212 28.95 13.29 -16.01
C LEU A 212 28.49 14.09 -17.24
N PRO A 213 28.47 13.46 -18.43
CA PRO A 213 27.97 14.11 -19.64
C PRO A 213 26.47 14.35 -19.57
N ALA A 214 25.97 15.26 -20.42
CA ALA A 214 24.53 15.46 -20.58
C ALA A 214 23.82 14.14 -20.96
N GLN A 215 22.54 14.06 -20.61
CA GLN A 215 21.65 12.89 -20.68
C GLN A 215 21.95 11.77 -19.67
N SER A 216 22.85 12.01 -18.70
CA SER A 216 23.15 11.05 -17.64
C SER A 216 22.08 11.02 -16.54
N VAL A 217 21.86 9.85 -15.96
CA VAL A 217 21.08 9.68 -14.73
C VAL A 217 21.96 10.03 -13.53
N LEU A 218 21.49 10.93 -12.67
CA LEU A 218 22.23 11.37 -11.49
C LEU A 218 21.73 10.69 -10.22
N TYR A 219 20.43 10.47 -10.16
CA TYR A 219 19.73 9.77 -9.09
C TYR A 219 18.53 8.99 -9.63
N GLU A 220 18.35 7.78 -9.13
CA GLU A 220 17.15 6.99 -9.32
C GLU A 220 16.49 6.77 -7.97
N ASP A 221 15.16 6.84 -7.91
CA ASP A 221 14.45 6.57 -6.66
C ASP A 221 14.79 5.17 -6.14
N LEU A 222 14.87 4.99 -4.82
CA LEU A 222 15.46 3.77 -4.25
C LEU A 222 14.58 2.53 -4.52
N PRO A 223 15.14 1.44 -5.09
CA PRO A 223 14.46 0.14 -5.12
C PRO A 223 14.14 -0.33 -3.70
N LEU A 224 13.09 -1.12 -3.51
CA LEU A 224 12.67 -1.62 -2.19
C LEU A 224 13.81 -2.25 -1.38
N ALA A 225 14.68 -3.04 -2.02
CA ALA A 225 15.83 -3.70 -1.39
C ALA A 225 16.81 -2.71 -0.73
N VAL A 226 16.95 -1.49 -1.25
CA VAL A 226 17.82 -0.45 -0.70
C VAL A 226 17.03 0.50 0.20
N ARG A 227 15.80 0.83 -0.21
CA ARG A 227 14.87 1.69 0.54
C ARG A 227 14.62 1.18 1.96
N VAL A 228 14.59 -0.15 2.15
CA VAL A 228 14.47 -0.78 3.47
C VAL A 228 15.58 -0.34 4.45
N LEU A 229 16.80 -0.10 3.98
CA LEU A 229 17.91 0.33 4.83
C LEU A 229 17.65 1.72 5.40
N ARG A 230 17.19 2.65 4.56
CA ARG A 230 16.84 4.02 4.95
C ARG A 230 15.57 4.06 5.82
N ASP A 231 14.55 3.30 5.43
CA ASP A 231 13.20 3.45 6.00
C ASP A 231 12.96 2.57 7.23
N MET A 232 13.70 1.46 7.37
CA MET A 232 13.33 0.40 8.30
C MET A 232 14.43 0.00 9.28
N VAL A 233 15.70 0.19 8.94
CA VAL A 233 16.80 -0.11 9.87
C VAL A 233 16.84 0.93 10.97
N SER A 234 16.95 0.45 12.21
CA SER A 234 17.05 1.28 13.41
C SER A 234 18.04 0.68 14.40
N GLY A 235 18.19 1.28 15.59
CA GLY A 235 18.97 0.70 16.68
C GLY A 235 18.49 -0.68 17.13
N TYR A 236 17.21 -1.02 16.91
CA TYR A 236 16.61 -2.31 17.30
C TYR A 236 16.78 -3.41 16.25
N THR A 237 17.23 -3.06 15.05
CA THR A 237 17.47 -4.05 13.99
C THR A 237 18.72 -4.84 14.34
N GLU A 238 18.59 -6.16 14.43
CA GLU A 238 19.70 -7.08 14.68
C GLU A 238 20.43 -7.40 13.37
N LYS A 239 19.67 -7.81 12.35
CA LYS A 239 20.20 -8.27 11.06
C LYS A 239 19.27 -7.94 9.90
N VAL A 240 19.88 -7.77 8.72
CA VAL A 240 19.23 -7.66 7.41
C VAL A 240 19.76 -8.78 6.53
N LEU A 241 18.98 -9.85 6.35
CA LEU A 241 19.33 -11.00 5.52
C LEU A 241 18.91 -10.78 4.08
N VAL A 242 19.85 -10.92 3.15
CA VAL A 242 19.63 -10.71 1.71
C VAL A 242 20.02 -11.97 0.94
N ASP A 243 19.12 -12.51 0.14
CA ASP A 243 19.33 -13.78 -0.59
C ASP A 243 19.94 -13.65 -1.99
N SER A 244 20.28 -12.42 -2.39
CA SER A 244 20.89 -12.12 -3.69
C SER A 244 22.28 -11.52 -3.50
N ASN A 245 23.29 -12.13 -4.13
CA ASN A 245 24.68 -11.67 -4.02
C ASN A 245 24.90 -10.27 -4.61
N GLU A 246 24.32 -10.00 -5.79
CA GLU A 246 24.40 -8.68 -6.43
C GLU A 246 23.78 -7.60 -5.55
N ASN A 247 22.59 -7.87 -5.01
CA ASN A 247 21.89 -6.90 -4.19
C ASN A 247 22.54 -6.74 -2.82
N TYR A 248 23.14 -7.79 -2.25
CA TYR A 248 23.96 -7.67 -1.06
C TYR A 248 25.08 -6.64 -1.25
N SER A 249 25.86 -6.74 -2.33
CA SER A 249 26.92 -5.76 -2.64
C SER A 249 26.36 -4.34 -2.80
N ARG A 250 25.27 -4.18 -3.57
CA ARG A 250 24.62 -2.87 -3.77
C ARG A 250 24.07 -2.27 -2.47
N MET A 251 23.53 -3.10 -1.59
CA MET A 251 23.00 -2.70 -0.29
C MET A 251 24.12 -2.26 0.66
N VAL A 252 25.25 -2.98 0.68
CA VAL A 252 26.43 -2.61 1.48
C VAL A 252 27.01 -1.28 0.97
N GLU A 253 27.25 -1.14 -0.33
CA GLU A 253 27.74 0.11 -0.94
C GLU A 253 26.84 1.30 -0.58
N PHE A 254 25.53 1.12 -0.69
CA PHE A 254 24.56 2.15 -0.30
C PHE A 254 24.62 2.46 1.21
N ALA A 255 24.70 1.44 2.07
CA ALA A 255 24.78 1.64 3.51
C ALA A 255 26.04 2.39 3.92
N GLU A 256 27.19 2.05 3.34
CA GLU A 256 28.46 2.75 3.57
C GLU A 256 28.38 4.23 3.15
N GLN A 257 27.71 4.53 2.04
CA GLN A 257 27.59 5.91 1.60
C GLN A 257 26.59 6.71 2.45
N TYR A 258 25.44 6.10 2.76
CA TYR A 258 24.24 6.83 3.18
C TYR A 258 23.68 6.43 4.54
N VAL A 259 23.82 5.17 4.97
CA VAL A 259 23.15 4.61 6.16
C VAL A 259 24.13 3.74 6.97
N GLN A 260 25.14 4.38 7.54
CA GLN A 260 26.27 3.70 8.21
C GLN A 260 25.86 2.70 9.31
N ILE A 261 24.80 3.00 10.07
CA ILE A 261 24.27 2.08 11.11
C ILE A 261 23.80 0.73 10.54
N ALA A 262 23.54 0.63 9.24
CA ALA A 262 23.09 -0.61 8.61
C ALA A 262 24.24 -1.51 8.15
N VAL A 263 25.46 -1.00 7.95
CA VAL A 263 26.58 -1.73 7.33
C VAL A 263 26.85 -3.05 8.04
N ASP A 264 27.08 -3.00 9.35
CA ASP A 264 27.40 -4.18 10.17
C ASP A 264 26.21 -5.14 10.37
N LYS A 265 25.01 -4.75 9.92
CA LYS A 265 23.77 -5.53 10.06
C LYS A 265 23.41 -6.30 8.79
N ILE A 266 24.00 -5.95 7.64
CA ILE A 266 23.67 -6.57 6.35
C ILE A 266 24.46 -7.88 6.23
N GLU A 267 23.74 -8.99 6.09
CA GLU A 267 24.31 -10.33 5.96
C GLU A 267 23.76 -11.00 4.69
N ARG A 268 24.65 -11.66 3.93
CA ARG A 268 24.25 -12.46 2.77
C ARG A 268 23.72 -13.80 3.24
N TYR A 269 22.49 -14.11 2.88
CA TYR A 269 21.93 -15.44 3.06
C TYR A 269 22.45 -16.38 1.96
N ALA A 270 23.01 -17.52 2.37
CA ALA A 270 23.60 -18.52 1.47
C ALA A 270 23.08 -19.95 1.73
N GLY A 271 21.93 -20.07 2.38
CA GLY A 271 21.31 -21.37 2.66
C GLY A 271 20.75 -22.02 1.39
N GLU A 272 20.68 -23.35 1.38
CA GLU A 272 20.12 -24.12 0.26
C GLU A 272 18.60 -23.91 0.11
N ARG A 273 17.89 -23.77 1.24
CA ARG A 273 16.45 -23.49 1.23
C ARG A 273 16.20 -22.00 0.98
N PRO A 274 15.20 -21.62 0.16
CA PRO A 274 14.83 -20.21 -0.04
C PRO A 274 14.62 -19.49 1.29
N LEU A 275 15.07 -18.22 1.36
CA LEU A 275 15.07 -17.43 2.60
C LEU A 275 13.68 -17.38 3.26
N PHE A 276 12.65 -17.09 2.47
CA PHE A 276 11.27 -16.97 2.96
C PHE A 276 10.69 -18.32 3.40
N GLU A 277 11.02 -19.41 2.72
CA GLU A 277 10.59 -20.76 3.11
C GLU A 277 11.25 -21.18 4.42
N MET A 278 12.55 -20.93 4.58
CA MET A 278 13.30 -21.25 5.80
C MET A 278 12.69 -20.58 7.03
N HIS A 279 12.28 -19.31 6.90
CA HIS A 279 11.66 -18.54 7.97
C HIS A 279 10.13 -18.67 8.05
N GLY A 280 9.50 -19.54 7.24
CA GLY A 280 8.05 -19.76 7.26
C GLY A 280 7.20 -18.57 6.78
N ILE A 281 7.79 -17.65 6.02
CA ILE A 281 7.12 -16.42 5.56
C ILE A 281 6.01 -16.73 4.56
N GLU A 282 6.21 -17.69 3.64
CA GLU A 282 5.20 -18.08 2.65
C GLU A 282 3.90 -18.53 3.34
N THR A 283 4.01 -19.34 4.39
CA THR A 283 2.86 -19.78 5.18
C THR A 283 2.16 -18.62 5.89
N GLU A 284 2.91 -17.62 6.36
CA GLU A 284 2.31 -16.43 6.97
C GLU A 284 1.65 -15.51 5.93
N ILE A 285 2.13 -15.48 4.69
CA ILE A 285 1.45 -14.78 3.57
C ILE A 285 0.08 -15.41 3.32
N ASP A 286 0.02 -16.73 3.16
CA ASP A 286 -1.25 -17.44 2.91
C ASP A 286 -2.25 -17.23 4.06
N LYS A 287 -1.77 -17.31 5.31
CA LYS A 287 -2.60 -17.01 6.49
C LYS A 287 -3.05 -15.56 6.55
N ALA A 288 -2.24 -14.60 6.09
CA ALA A 288 -2.60 -13.19 6.05
C ALA A 288 -3.63 -12.88 4.95
N LEU A 289 -3.70 -13.68 3.89
CA LEU A 289 -4.75 -13.58 2.86
C LEU A 289 -6.06 -14.23 3.31
N ALA A 290 -6.03 -15.15 4.27
CA ALA A 290 -7.23 -15.79 4.80
C ALA A 290 -8.14 -14.82 5.57
N ARG A 291 -9.45 -15.01 5.44
CA ARG A 291 -10.49 -14.27 6.17
C ARG A 291 -10.43 -14.51 7.68
N ARG A 292 -10.14 -15.75 8.10
CA ARG A 292 -10.10 -16.17 9.51
C ARG A 292 -8.66 -16.23 10.04
N VAL A 293 -8.42 -15.67 11.23
CA VAL A 293 -7.14 -15.72 11.93
C VAL A 293 -7.32 -16.38 13.29
N ASN A 294 -6.65 -17.51 13.53
CA ASN A 294 -6.76 -18.21 14.82
C ASN A 294 -5.91 -17.54 15.90
N LEU A 295 -6.45 -17.53 17.13
CA LEU A 295 -5.77 -17.13 18.36
C LEU A 295 -5.21 -18.38 19.08
N LYS A 296 -4.24 -18.22 19.99
CA LYS A 296 -3.57 -19.31 20.70
C LYS A 296 -4.52 -20.05 21.64
N PHE A 297 -5.45 -19.35 22.29
CA PHE A 297 -6.39 -19.96 23.24
C PHE A 297 -7.71 -20.45 22.60
N GLY A 298 -7.69 -20.75 21.31
CA GLY A 298 -8.82 -21.34 20.58
C GLY A 298 -9.83 -20.33 20.04
N GLY A 299 -9.77 -19.06 20.44
CA GLY A 299 -10.50 -17.98 19.79
C GLY A 299 -10.03 -17.73 18.36
N TYR A 300 -10.74 -16.88 17.63
CA TYR A 300 -10.36 -16.48 16.27
C TYR A 300 -10.92 -15.10 15.92
N LEU A 301 -10.28 -14.46 14.95
CA LEU A 301 -10.72 -13.21 14.34
C LEU A 301 -11.30 -13.49 12.96
N ILE A 302 -12.35 -12.77 12.59
CA ILE A 302 -12.83 -12.66 11.21
C ILE A 302 -12.53 -11.25 10.73
N ILE A 303 -11.75 -11.13 9.66
CA ILE A 303 -11.33 -9.85 9.09
C ILE A 303 -11.96 -9.70 7.72
N ASP A 304 -12.85 -8.72 7.57
CA ASP A 304 -13.53 -8.41 6.33
C ASP A 304 -13.15 -6.99 5.85
N GLN A 305 -12.63 -6.91 4.62
CA GLN A 305 -12.28 -5.65 3.99
C GLN A 305 -13.39 -5.25 3.02
N THR A 306 -14.10 -4.17 3.33
CA THR A 306 -15.09 -3.55 2.43
C THR A 306 -14.45 -2.38 1.66
N GLU A 307 -15.23 -1.75 0.79
CA GLU A 307 -14.79 -0.56 0.04
C GLU A 307 -14.41 0.61 0.97
N ALA A 308 -15.24 0.87 1.99
CA ALA A 308 -15.09 2.04 2.87
C ALA A 308 -14.24 1.75 4.13
N MET A 309 -14.38 0.56 4.71
CA MET A 309 -13.78 0.22 6.01
C MET A 309 -13.43 -1.26 6.15
N THR A 310 -12.62 -1.57 7.16
CA THR A 310 -12.32 -2.96 7.56
C THR A 310 -13.06 -3.26 8.85
N THR A 311 -13.75 -4.39 8.91
CA THR A 311 -14.38 -4.89 10.14
C THR A 311 -13.61 -6.09 10.68
N ILE A 312 -13.40 -6.12 11.99
CA ILE A 312 -12.73 -7.22 12.68
C ILE A 312 -13.64 -7.71 13.81
N ASP A 313 -14.05 -8.96 13.72
CA ASP A 313 -14.92 -9.61 14.71
C ASP A 313 -14.12 -10.62 15.54
N VAL A 314 -14.22 -10.53 16.87
CA VAL A 314 -13.50 -11.38 17.83
C VAL A 314 -14.43 -12.47 18.35
N ASN A 315 -14.06 -13.73 18.16
CA ASN A 315 -14.88 -14.87 18.58
C ASN A 315 -14.14 -15.74 19.61
N THR A 316 -14.90 -16.25 20.59
CA THR A 316 -14.45 -17.38 21.42
C THR A 316 -14.57 -18.69 20.63
N GLY A 317 -13.57 -19.56 20.74
CA GLY A 317 -13.66 -20.90 20.17
C GLY A 317 -14.51 -21.85 21.04
N GLY A 318 -14.61 -23.11 20.61
CA GLY A 318 -15.35 -24.14 21.35
C GLY A 318 -14.73 -24.56 22.70
N PHE A 319 -13.68 -23.89 23.18
CA PHE A 319 -13.00 -24.22 24.44
C PHE A 319 -13.59 -23.42 25.61
N VAL A 320 -14.80 -23.79 26.02
CA VAL A 320 -15.42 -23.28 27.26
C VAL A 320 -14.99 -24.20 28.40
N GLY A 321 -13.80 -23.96 28.96
CA GLY A 321 -13.37 -24.69 30.16
C GLY A 321 -14.32 -24.41 31.33
N ASN A 322 -14.38 -25.31 32.33
CA ASN A 322 -15.20 -25.19 33.56
C ASN A 322 -14.80 -24.02 34.50
N ARG A 323 -14.21 -22.94 33.97
CA ARG A 323 -13.80 -21.73 34.71
C ARG A 323 -14.60 -20.52 34.24
N ASN A 324 -14.59 -19.46 35.06
CA ASN A 324 -15.32 -18.21 34.90
C ASN A 324 -15.34 -17.72 33.44
N PHE A 325 -16.54 -17.61 32.86
CA PHE A 325 -16.76 -17.22 31.47
C PHE A 325 -16.17 -15.84 31.17
N ASP A 326 -16.38 -14.88 32.08
CA ASP A 326 -15.90 -13.49 31.96
C ASP A 326 -14.37 -13.39 31.87
N GLU A 327 -13.64 -14.22 32.62
CA GLU A 327 -12.17 -14.27 32.53
C GLU A 327 -11.69 -14.80 31.19
N THR A 328 -12.43 -15.72 30.58
CA THR A 328 -12.09 -16.31 29.28
C THR A 328 -12.31 -15.29 28.17
N ILE A 329 -13.42 -14.56 28.23
CA ILE A 329 -13.70 -13.41 27.35
C ILE A 329 -12.60 -12.38 27.45
N PHE A 330 -12.28 -11.94 28.67
CA PHE A 330 -11.28 -10.91 28.89
C PHE A 330 -9.90 -11.31 28.34
N LYS A 331 -9.45 -12.55 28.60
CA LYS A 331 -8.19 -13.08 28.06
C LYS A 331 -8.20 -13.18 26.53
N THR A 332 -9.33 -13.58 25.94
CA THR A 332 -9.48 -13.66 24.48
C THR A 332 -9.39 -12.28 23.85
N ASN A 333 -10.07 -11.27 24.41
CA ASN A 333 -10.00 -9.90 23.93
C ASN A 333 -8.60 -9.32 24.07
N LEU A 334 -7.91 -9.54 25.20
CA LEU A 334 -6.51 -9.13 25.37
C LEU A 334 -5.58 -9.76 24.34
N GLU A 335 -5.71 -11.06 24.07
CA GLU A 335 -4.96 -11.71 23.00
C GLU A 335 -5.28 -11.12 21.62
N ALA A 336 -6.57 -10.90 21.34
CA ALA A 336 -7.04 -10.30 20.11
C ALA A 336 -6.39 -8.93 19.85
N THR A 337 -6.18 -8.10 20.87
CA THR A 337 -5.52 -6.79 20.69
C THR A 337 -4.15 -6.89 20.01
N GLN A 338 -3.33 -7.86 20.42
CA GLN A 338 -1.99 -8.06 19.88
C GLN A 338 -2.05 -8.61 18.44
N VAL A 339 -2.96 -9.53 18.19
CA VAL A 339 -3.15 -10.12 16.86
C VAL A 339 -3.74 -9.11 15.88
N ILE A 340 -4.71 -8.30 16.29
CA ILE A 340 -5.28 -7.21 15.50
C ILE A 340 -4.18 -6.24 15.10
N ALA A 341 -3.41 -5.75 16.07
CA ALA A 341 -2.32 -4.83 15.83
C ALA A 341 -1.31 -5.36 14.80
N ARG A 342 -0.95 -6.65 14.92
CA ARG A 342 -0.10 -7.35 13.97
C ARG A 342 -0.73 -7.50 12.59
N GLN A 343 -2.00 -7.94 12.50
CA GLN A 343 -2.67 -8.17 11.21
C GLN A 343 -2.86 -6.87 10.43
N LEU A 344 -3.13 -5.74 11.11
CA LEU A 344 -3.20 -4.43 10.46
C LEU A 344 -1.87 -4.05 9.80
N ARG A 345 -0.74 -4.34 10.46
CA ARG A 345 0.61 -4.12 9.92
C ARG A 345 0.94 -5.09 8.78
N LEU A 346 0.74 -6.39 9.01
CA LEU A 346 1.09 -7.47 8.08
C LEU A 346 0.31 -7.39 6.76
N ARG A 347 -1.00 -7.13 6.85
CA ARG A 347 -1.89 -6.96 5.69
C ARG A 347 -1.85 -5.55 5.12
N ASN A 348 -1.16 -4.62 5.79
CA ASN A 348 -1.16 -3.19 5.50
C ASN A 348 -2.59 -2.61 5.31
N LEU A 349 -3.48 -2.90 6.26
CA LEU A 349 -4.85 -2.39 6.25
C LEU A 349 -4.86 -0.94 6.74
N GLY A 350 -5.62 -0.07 6.07
CA GLY A 350 -5.68 1.35 6.41
C GLY A 350 -7.02 1.97 6.03
N GLY A 351 -7.28 3.15 6.55
CA GLY A 351 -8.60 3.78 6.58
C GLY A 351 -9.26 3.54 7.93
N ILE A 352 -10.59 3.49 7.91
CA ILE A 352 -11.41 3.20 9.09
C ILE A 352 -11.39 1.69 9.34
N VAL A 353 -11.07 1.31 10.57
CA VAL A 353 -11.13 -0.06 11.05
C VAL A 353 -12.05 -0.10 12.27
N ILE A 354 -13.03 -0.98 12.24
CA ILE A 354 -13.99 -1.20 13.33
C ILE A 354 -13.70 -2.58 13.92
N VAL A 355 -13.49 -2.61 15.23
CA VAL A 355 -13.25 -3.86 15.97
C VAL A 355 -14.45 -4.14 16.86
N ASP A 356 -15.05 -5.29 16.67
CA ASP A 356 -16.12 -5.86 17.49
C ASP A 356 -15.48 -6.85 18.48
N PHE A 357 -15.22 -6.37 19.69
CA PHE A 357 -14.73 -7.22 20.78
C PHE A 357 -15.90 -7.97 21.40
N ILE A 358 -15.63 -9.12 22.01
CA ILE A 358 -16.65 -9.84 22.76
C ILE A 358 -17.10 -8.98 23.94
N ASP A 359 -18.41 -8.88 24.15
CA ASP A 359 -19.03 -8.06 25.20
C ASP A 359 -18.41 -8.32 26.58
N MET A 360 -18.13 -7.23 27.30
CA MET A 360 -17.57 -7.23 28.66
C MET A 360 -18.39 -6.34 29.58
N ASP A 361 -18.90 -6.91 30.67
CA ASP A 361 -19.70 -6.16 31.68
C ASP A 361 -18.86 -5.24 32.56
N SER A 362 -17.56 -5.49 32.67
CA SER A 362 -16.65 -4.73 33.54
C SER A 362 -15.97 -3.59 32.77
N ASP A 363 -16.20 -2.35 33.22
CA ASP A 363 -15.49 -1.16 32.74
C ASP A 363 -13.97 -1.29 32.91
N GLU A 364 -13.52 -2.00 33.95
CA GLU A 364 -12.09 -2.26 34.19
C GLU A 364 -11.50 -3.17 33.09
N HIS A 365 -12.25 -4.20 32.67
CA HIS A 365 -11.85 -5.06 31.57
C HIS A 365 -11.82 -4.30 30.24
N GLN A 366 -12.83 -3.48 29.96
CA GLN A 366 -12.88 -2.63 28.78
C GLN A 366 -11.68 -1.67 28.72
N ALA A 367 -11.38 -0.99 29.82
CA ALA A 367 -10.24 -0.08 29.91
C ALA A 367 -8.90 -0.80 29.71
N ALA A 368 -8.74 -2.00 30.28
CA ALA A 368 -7.54 -2.81 30.12
C ALA A 368 -7.33 -3.29 28.66
N VAL A 369 -8.40 -3.70 27.98
CA VAL A 369 -8.35 -4.07 26.55
C VAL A 369 -7.95 -2.88 25.69
N LEU A 370 -8.54 -1.70 25.91
CA LEU A 370 -8.15 -0.48 25.19
C LEU A 370 -6.70 -0.08 25.44
N ALA A 371 -6.22 -0.22 26.68
CA ALA A 371 -4.84 0.09 27.03
C ALA A 371 -3.83 -0.86 26.35
N GLU A 372 -4.12 -2.16 26.32
CA GLU A 372 -3.26 -3.14 25.64
C GLU A 372 -3.30 -2.95 24.12
N LEU A 373 -4.46 -2.63 23.54
CA LEU A 373 -4.57 -2.28 22.13
C LEU A 373 -3.76 -1.01 21.79
N ALA A 374 -3.84 0.03 22.62
CA ALA A 374 -3.05 1.25 22.45
C ALA A 374 -1.54 0.94 22.48
N LYS A 375 -1.10 0.11 23.43
CA LYS A 375 0.30 -0.33 23.55
C LYS A 375 0.76 -1.14 22.34
N ALA A 376 -0.08 -2.05 21.84
CA ALA A 376 0.22 -2.85 20.66
C ALA A 376 0.32 -1.97 19.39
N MET A 377 -0.59 -0.99 19.24
CA MET A 377 -0.63 -0.07 18.11
C MET A 377 0.46 0.99 18.11
N ALA A 378 1.00 1.34 19.28
CA ALA A 378 2.14 2.26 19.38
C ALA A 378 3.42 1.75 18.68
N ARG A 379 3.51 0.44 18.38
CA ARG A 379 4.61 -0.14 17.60
C ARG A 379 4.46 0.06 16.09
N ASP A 380 3.28 0.48 15.62
CA ASP A 380 3.05 0.76 14.21
C ASP A 380 3.87 1.97 13.75
N ARG A 381 4.51 1.85 12.58
CA ARG A 381 5.30 2.92 11.96
C ARG A 381 4.40 3.92 11.22
N THR A 382 3.15 3.57 10.99
CA THR A 382 2.12 4.43 10.41
C THR A 382 1.34 5.15 11.50
N ARG A 383 0.80 6.33 11.17
CA ARG A 383 -0.03 7.08 12.10
C ARG A 383 -1.34 6.33 12.33
N VAL A 384 -1.63 6.09 13.60
CA VAL A 384 -2.85 5.44 14.09
C VAL A 384 -3.54 6.37 15.08
N THR A 385 -4.85 6.49 14.95
CA THR A 385 -5.74 7.10 15.96
C THR A 385 -6.62 6.00 16.53
N LEU A 386 -6.66 5.88 17.85
CA LEU A 386 -7.52 4.94 18.56
C LEU A 386 -8.58 5.73 19.33
N ASN A 387 -9.84 5.38 19.14
CA ASN A 387 -10.94 5.90 19.97
C ASN A 387 -11.36 4.85 21.01
N GLY A 388 -12.07 5.29 22.05
CA GLY A 388 -12.68 4.37 23.01
C GLY A 388 -13.88 3.60 22.43
N PHE A 389 -14.51 2.79 23.28
CA PHE A 389 -15.75 2.08 22.92
C PHE A 389 -16.86 3.06 22.53
N THR A 390 -17.56 2.72 21.45
CA THR A 390 -18.79 3.40 21.02
C THR A 390 -19.96 2.95 21.88
N SER A 391 -21.12 3.60 21.72
CA SER A 391 -22.37 3.15 22.38
C SER A 391 -22.84 1.77 21.93
N LEU A 392 -22.29 1.24 20.84
CA LEU A 392 -22.59 -0.08 20.29
C LEU A 392 -21.58 -1.15 20.73
N GLY A 393 -20.62 -0.85 21.61
CA GLY A 393 -19.58 -1.80 22.03
C GLY A 393 -18.42 -1.97 21.03
N LEU A 394 -18.41 -1.19 19.94
CA LEU A 394 -17.36 -1.24 18.92
C LEU A 394 -16.20 -0.31 19.24
N VAL A 395 -14.98 -0.68 18.85
CA VAL A 395 -13.79 0.17 18.94
C VAL A 395 -13.42 0.68 17.55
N GLU A 396 -13.23 1.99 17.44
CA GLU A 396 -12.87 2.65 16.18
C GLU A 396 -11.36 2.93 16.14
N ILE A 397 -10.73 2.53 15.05
CA ILE A 397 -9.33 2.79 14.74
C ILE A 397 -9.27 3.48 13.38
N THR A 398 -8.48 4.53 13.27
CA THR A 398 -8.10 5.11 11.97
C THR A 398 -6.62 4.91 11.75
N ARG A 399 -6.25 4.15 10.71
CA ARG A 399 -4.86 3.89 10.33
C ARG A 399 -4.56 4.53 8.97
N LYS A 400 -3.50 5.34 8.87
CA LYS A 400 -3.18 6.05 7.63
C LYS A 400 -2.86 5.09 6.48
N ARG A 401 -3.52 5.24 5.32
CA ARG A 401 -3.16 4.53 4.09
C ARG A 401 -1.84 5.08 3.53
N THR A 402 -0.82 4.24 3.46
CA THR A 402 0.50 4.58 2.89
C THR A 402 0.77 3.86 1.58
N ARG A 403 0.27 2.62 1.44
CA ARG A 403 0.39 1.73 0.29
C ARG A 403 -0.88 0.90 0.15
N GLU A 404 -1.01 0.17 -0.95
CA GLU A 404 -2.07 -0.83 -1.15
C GLU A 404 -1.97 -1.95 -0.11
N SER A 405 -3.12 -2.58 0.23
CA SER A 405 -3.13 -3.71 1.16
C SER A 405 -2.55 -4.96 0.49
N LEU A 406 -2.11 -5.92 1.31
CA LEU A 406 -1.48 -7.15 0.81
C LEU A 406 -2.35 -7.89 -0.21
N ALA A 407 -3.65 -8.00 0.06
CA ALA A 407 -4.61 -8.64 -0.83
C ALA A 407 -4.76 -7.89 -2.17
N HIS A 408 -4.71 -6.55 -2.18
CA HIS A 408 -4.79 -5.79 -3.44
C HIS A 408 -3.52 -5.98 -4.30
N VAL A 409 -2.37 -6.18 -3.67
CA VAL A 409 -1.11 -6.42 -4.39
C VAL A 409 -1.06 -7.86 -4.93
N LEU A 410 -1.52 -8.84 -4.16
CA LEU A 410 -1.36 -10.27 -4.47
C LEU A 410 -2.55 -10.92 -5.16
N CYS A 411 -3.76 -10.36 -5.03
CA CYS A 411 -4.99 -10.96 -5.55
C CYS A 411 -5.69 -10.04 -6.56
N GLU A 412 -6.56 -10.62 -7.37
CA GLU A 412 -7.50 -9.91 -8.24
C GLU A 412 -8.96 -10.20 -7.82
N PRO A 413 -9.93 -9.34 -8.19
CA PRO A 413 -11.33 -9.61 -7.92
C PRO A 413 -11.78 -10.94 -8.54
N CYS A 414 -12.59 -11.71 -7.80
CA CYS A 414 -13.11 -12.98 -8.30
C CYS A 414 -13.91 -12.75 -9.61
N PRO A 415 -13.58 -13.42 -10.73
CA PRO A 415 -14.27 -13.20 -12.00
C PRO A 415 -15.74 -13.63 -11.95
N THR A 416 -16.09 -14.55 -11.05
CA THR A 416 -17.45 -15.09 -10.91
C THR A 416 -18.36 -14.17 -10.10
N CYS A 417 -17.96 -13.82 -8.87
CA CYS A 417 -18.81 -13.05 -7.96
C CYS A 417 -18.44 -11.57 -7.89
N GLN A 418 -17.33 -11.16 -8.52
CA GLN A 418 -16.82 -9.78 -8.51
C GLN A 418 -16.70 -9.19 -7.10
N GLY A 419 -16.34 -10.02 -6.13
CA GLY A 419 -16.16 -9.63 -4.73
C GLY A 419 -17.40 -9.80 -3.84
N ARG A 420 -18.55 -10.26 -4.37
CA ARG A 420 -19.74 -10.52 -3.54
C ARG A 420 -19.56 -11.64 -2.51
N GLY A 421 -18.65 -12.59 -2.76
CA GLY A 421 -18.45 -13.76 -1.90
C GLY A 421 -19.54 -14.83 -2.03
N GLU A 422 -20.57 -14.58 -2.82
CA GLU A 422 -21.68 -15.48 -3.09
C GLU A 422 -22.14 -15.36 -4.56
N ILE A 423 -22.78 -16.43 -5.04
CA ILE A 423 -23.39 -16.50 -6.36
C ILE A 423 -24.84 -16.98 -6.22
N LYS A 424 -25.72 -16.57 -7.13
CA LYS A 424 -27.10 -17.07 -7.22
C LYS A 424 -27.08 -18.58 -7.34
N THR A 425 -28.03 -19.24 -6.68
CA THR A 425 -28.22 -20.69 -6.80
C THR A 425 -28.63 -21.05 -8.24
N ALA A 426 -28.25 -22.24 -8.70
CA ALA A 426 -28.64 -22.72 -10.03
C ALA A 426 -30.16 -22.67 -10.25
N GLN A 427 -30.94 -22.98 -9.20
CA GLN A 427 -32.39 -22.87 -9.20
C GLN A 427 -32.88 -21.43 -9.45
N THR A 428 -32.27 -20.44 -8.80
CA THR A 428 -32.60 -19.03 -9.03
C THR A 428 -32.35 -18.64 -10.49
N VAL A 429 -31.24 -19.11 -11.05
CA VAL A 429 -30.89 -18.86 -12.46
C VAL A 429 -31.87 -19.56 -13.40
N CYS A 430 -32.31 -20.79 -13.10
CA CYS A 430 -33.36 -21.47 -13.86
C CYS A 430 -34.63 -20.60 -13.94
N TYR A 431 -35.07 -20.03 -12.84
CA TYR A 431 -36.26 -19.16 -12.82
C TYR A 431 -36.04 -17.81 -13.53
N GLU A 432 -34.81 -17.31 -13.61
CA GLU A 432 -34.48 -16.14 -14.45
C GLU A 432 -34.58 -16.49 -15.94
N VAL A 433 -34.00 -17.61 -16.36
CA VAL A 433 -34.08 -18.13 -17.73
C VAL A 433 -35.53 -18.32 -18.16
N GLN A 434 -36.36 -18.94 -17.32
CA GLN A 434 -37.78 -19.16 -17.64
C GLN A 434 -38.53 -17.85 -17.84
N ARG A 435 -38.30 -16.85 -16.98
CA ARG A 435 -38.90 -15.51 -17.11
C ARG A 435 -38.46 -14.82 -18.40
N GLU A 436 -37.20 -14.98 -18.80
CA GLU A 436 -36.68 -14.43 -20.04
C GLU A 436 -37.33 -15.09 -21.27
N ILE A 437 -37.47 -16.42 -21.27
CA ILE A 437 -38.21 -17.14 -22.33
C ILE A 437 -39.65 -16.64 -22.45
N VAL A 438 -40.36 -16.45 -21.33
CA VAL A 438 -41.74 -15.91 -21.35
C VAL A 438 -41.78 -14.50 -21.95
N ARG A 439 -40.77 -13.66 -21.65
CA ARG A 439 -40.65 -12.31 -22.21
C ARG A 439 -40.42 -12.39 -23.73
N GLU A 440 -39.43 -13.15 -24.15
CA GLU A 440 -39.06 -13.33 -25.56
C GLU A 440 -40.24 -13.92 -26.37
N ALA A 441 -40.95 -14.90 -25.83
CA ALA A 441 -42.12 -15.51 -26.48
C ALA A 441 -43.33 -14.59 -26.65
N ARG A 442 -43.43 -13.53 -25.84
CA ARG A 442 -44.45 -12.50 -26.03
C ARG A 442 -44.04 -11.45 -27.05
N GLN A 443 -42.73 -11.24 -27.22
CA GLN A 443 -42.18 -10.20 -28.08
C GLN A 443 -41.93 -10.68 -29.50
N TYR A 444 -41.53 -11.94 -29.67
CA TYR A 444 -41.14 -12.53 -30.94
C TYR A 444 -41.84 -13.87 -31.16
N ASP A 445 -42.32 -14.12 -32.38
CA ASP A 445 -42.91 -15.41 -32.76
C ASP A 445 -41.83 -16.38 -33.29
N ALA A 446 -40.95 -16.82 -32.39
CA ALA A 446 -39.94 -17.83 -32.70
C ALA A 446 -40.55 -19.24 -32.83
N LYS A 447 -39.85 -20.15 -33.52
CA LYS A 447 -40.30 -21.55 -33.66
C LYS A 447 -39.90 -22.40 -32.45
N GLY A 448 -38.88 -21.98 -31.70
CA GLY A 448 -38.45 -22.60 -30.46
C GLY A 448 -37.37 -21.76 -29.78
N TYR A 449 -36.90 -22.24 -28.64
CA TYR A 449 -35.87 -21.58 -27.84
C TYR A 449 -34.75 -22.55 -27.53
N ARG A 450 -33.54 -22.02 -27.36
CA ARG A 450 -32.41 -22.75 -26.81
C ARG A 450 -31.84 -22.00 -25.62
N ILE A 451 -31.78 -22.67 -24.49
CA ILE A 451 -31.10 -22.20 -23.29
C ILE A 451 -29.63 -22.61 -23.41
N LEU A 452 -28.74 -21.61 -23.40
CA LEU A 452 -27.31 -21.79 -23.20
C LEU A 452 -26.99 -21.40 -21.76
N ALA A 453 -26.50 -22.32 -20.93
CA ALA A 453 -26.15 -22.00 -19.54
C ALA A 453 -25.01 -22.91 -19.03
N ALA A 454 -24.47 -22.58 -17.86
CA ALA A 454 -23.49 -23.43 -17.19
C ALA A 454 -24.05 -24.83 -16.87
N GLN A 455 -23.17 -25.83 -16.78
CA GLN A 455 -23.53 -27.23 -16.51
C GLN A 455 -24.46 -27.37 -15.30
N SER A 456 -24.17 -26.69 -14.18
CA SER A 456 -24.98 -26.78 -12.96
C SER A 456 -26.42 -26.29 -13.14
N VAL A 457 -26.66 -25.32 -14.03
CA VAL A 457 -28.00 -24.82 -14.35
C VAL A 457 -28.72 -25.79 -15.29
N ILE A 458 -28.02 -26.35 -16.27
CA ILE A 458 -28.62 -27.34 -17.19
C ILE A 458 -28.98 -28.62 -16.44
N ASP A 459 -28.13 -29.11 -15.54
CA ASP A 459 -28.42 -30.28 -14.71
C ASP A 459 -29.62 -30.00 -13.79
N MET A 460 -29.69 -28.81 -13.20
CA MET A 460 -30.85 -28.38 -12.40
C MET A 460 -32.15 -28.41 -13.22
N PHE A 461 -32.12 -27.93 -14.47
CA PHE A 461 -33.26 -28.02 -15.39
C PHE A 461 -33.65 -29.45 -15.77
N LEU A 462 -32.67 -30.37 -15.86
CA LEU A 462 -32.91 -31.77 -16.23
C LEU A 462 -33.40 -32.63 -15.07
N ASP A 463 -33.10 -32.23 -13.83
CA ASP A 463 -33.44 -32.97 -12.62
C ASP A 463 -34.55 -32.25 -11.82
N GLU A 464 -34.19 -31.49 -10.79
CA GLU A 464 -35.13 -30.88 -9.83
C GLU A 464 -36.14 -29.93 -10.49
N GLU A 465 -35.73 -29.17 -11.51
CA GLU A 465 -36.56 -28.18 -12.21
C GLU A 465 -37.16 -28.69 -13.54
N SER A 466 -37.12 -29.99 -13.79
CA SER A 466 -37.64 -30.61 -15.03
C SER A 466 -39.15 -30.40 -15.22
N GLN A 467 -39.93 -30.55 -14.14
CA GLN A 467 -41.38 -30.31 -14.19
C GLN A 467 -41.70 -28.82 -14.46
N SER A 468 -40.90 -27.93 -13.87
CA SER A 468 -41.02 -26.48 -14.06
C SER A 468 -40.76 -26.09 -15.53
N LEU A 469 -39.72 -26.66 -16.14
CA LEU A 469 -39.42 -26.48 -17.56
C LEU A 469 -40.53 -27.04 -18.47
N ALA A 470 -41.10 -28.22 -18.15
CA ALA A 470 -42.21 -28.78 -18.92
C ALA A 470 -43.44 -27.87 -18.90
N MET A 471 -43.80 -27.33 -17.72
CA MET A 471 -44.90 -26.36 -17.59
C MET A 471 -44.64 -25.09 -18.41
N LEU A 472 -43.39 -24.61 -18.46
CA LEU A 472 -43.02 -23.48 -19.32
C LEU A 472 -43.23 -23.80 -20.80
N VAL A 473 -42.75 -24.96 -21.28
CA VAL A 473 -42.92 -25.42 -22.67
C VAL A 473 -44.39 -25.48 -23.06
N ASP A 474 -45.23 -26.04 -22.19
CA ASP A 474 -46.68 -26.11 -22.40
C ASP A 474 -47.32 -24.72 -22.42
N PHE A 475 -46.90 -23.83 -21.52
CA PHE A 475 -47.42 -22.46 -21.43
C PHE A 475 -47.09 -21.61 -22.67
N ILE A 476 -45.87 -21.70 -23.18
CA ILE A 476 -45.47 -20.95 -24.39
C ILE A 476 -45.88 -21.64 -25.69
N GLY A 477 -46.18 -22.95 -25.65
CA GLY A 477 -46.56 -23.75 -26.82
C GLY A 477 -45.46 -23.93 -27.86
N LYS A 478 -44.19 -23.80 -27.45
CA LYS A 478 -42.99 -23.87 -28.31
C LYS A 478 -41.92 -24.74 -27.65
N PRO A 479 -41.15 -25.53 -28.41
CA PRO A 479 -40.09 -26.38 -27.85
C PRO A 479 -38.93 -25.54 -27.28
N VAL A 480 -38.39 -26.01 -26.15
CA VAL A 480 -37.18 -25.46 -25.52
C VAL A 480 -36.11 -26.54 -25.50
N SER A 481 -34.92 -26.23 -26.02
CA SER A 481 -33.74 -27.09 -25.99
C SER A 481 -32.72 -26.58 -24.98
N LEU A 482 -32.00 -27.49 -24.33
CA LEU A 482 -30.96 -27.18 -23.35
C LEU A 482 -29.59 -27.47 -23.96
N SER A 483 -28.64 -26.57 -23.75
CA SER A 483 -27.24 -26.75 -24.15
C SER A 483 -26.32 -26.18 -23.10
N VAL A 484 -25.28 -26.94 -22.77
CA VAL A 484 -24.24 -26.48 -21.85
C VAL A 484 -23.28 -25.57 -22.60
N GLU A 485 -22.99 -24.41 -22.01
CA GLU A 485 -21.91 -23.53 -22.44
C GLU A 485 -20.79 -23.58 -21.41
N ALA A 486 -19.65 -24.17 -21.80
CA ALA A 486 -18.55 -24.45 -20.88
C ALA A 486 -17.81 -23.19 -20.41
N SER A 487 -17.91 -22.09 -21.18
CA SER A 487 -17.32 -20.81 -20.81
C SER A 487 -18.14 -20.03 -19.78
N TYR A 488 -19.39 -20.46 -19.50
CA TYR A 488 -20.30 -19.71 -18.64
C TYR A 488 -20.12 -20.08 -17.17
N THR A 489 -20.11 -19.04 -16.33
CA THR A 489 -20.30 -19.18 -14.89
C THR A 489 -21.78 -19.44 -14.58
N GLN A 490 -22.09 -19.93 -13.38
CA GLN A 490 -23.46 -20.31 -13.00
C GLN A 490 -24.50 -19.22 -13.22
N GLU A 491 -24.13 -17.95 -13.08
CA GLU A 491 -25.05 -16.81 -13.24
C GLU A 491 -25.20 -16.32 -14.68
N GLN A 492 -24.46 -16.90 -15.63
CA GLN A 492 -24.51 -16.55 -17.03
C GLN A 492 -25.40 -17.53 -17.80
N PHE A 493 -26.30 -16.97 -18.61
CA PHE A 493 -27.13 -17.73 -19.53
C PHE A 493 -27.50 -16.86 -20.73
N ASP A 494 -27.83 -17.51 -21.85
CA ASP A 494 -28.48 -16.90 -23.00
C ASP A 494 -29.71 -17.71 -23.42
N VAL A 495 -30.68 -16.99 -23.98
CA VAL A 495 -31.85 -17.59 -24.63
C VAL A 495 -31.76 -17.27 -26.12
N VAL A 496 -31.48 -18.29 -26.93
CA VAL A 496 -31.39 -18.17 -28.39
C VAL A 496 -32.74 -18.53 -29.01
N LEU A 497 -33.30 -17.60 -29.79
CA LEU A 497 -34.50 -17.81 -30.59
C LEU A 497 -34.16 -18.68 -31.82
N LEU A 498 -34.99 -19.70 -32.11
CA LEU A 498 -34.81 -20.65 -33.21
C LEU A 498 -35.82 -20.46 -34.35
#